data_AF-A0AAD9UPX1-F1
#
_entry.id   AF-A0AAD9UPX1-F1
#
_cell.length_a   1.000
_cell.length_b   1.000
_cell.length_c   1.000
_cell.angle_alpha   90.00
_cell.angle_beta   90.00
_cell.angle_gamma   90.00
#
_symmetry.space_group_name_H-M   'P 1'
#
loop_
_entity.id
_entity.type
_entity.pdbx_description
1 polymer ?
#
loop_
_entity_poly.entity_id
_entity_poly.type
_entity_poly.pdbx_seq_one_letter_code
_entity_poly.pdbx_strand_id
1 'polypeptide(L)' 'MDICKTQNQQVPHPAPCAKGIYEVVSFLSHVGATANSGHYLCHIKRNGQWVTFNDSQVTACNNVPLDAGYFYLFKRKD' A
#
# COMPACT_ATOMS: atom_id res chain seq x y z
N MET A 1 39.73 35.62 -32.75
CA MET A 1 38.74 36.12 -31.77
C MET A 1 38.14 34.91 -31.07
N ASP A 2 38.87 34.55 -30.03
CA ASP A 2 38.57 33.83 -28.80
C ASP A 2 37.36 32.90 -28.68
N ILE A 3 37.71 31.65 -28.39
CA ILE A 3 36.89 30.56 -27.88
C ILE A 3 36.39 30.94 -26.48
N CYS A 4 35.10 31.21 -26.32
CA CYS A 4 34.49 31.37 -24.99
C CYS A 4 34.18 30.00 -24.40
N LYS A 5 34.88 29.66 -23.31
CA LYS A 5 34.54 28.54 -22.42
C LYS A 5 33.41 28.95 -21.46
N THR A 6 32.85 27.91 -20.84
CA THR A 6 32.11 27.86 -19.56
C THR A 6 30.61 28.21 -19.64
N GLN A 7 29.67 27.47 -19.07
CA GLN A 7 29.72 26.54 -17.92
C GLN A 7 28.78 25.35 -18.11
N ASN A 8 29.22 24.17 -17.66
CA ASN A 8 28.38 23.00 -17.48
C ASN A 8 27.48 23.25 -16.26
N GLN A 9 26.34 23.91 -16.47
CA GLN A 9 25.32 24.06 -15.42
C GLN A 9 24.59 22.73 -15.29
N GLN A 10 25.02 21.91 -14.32
CA GLN A 10 24.16 20.83 -13.83
C GLN A 10 22.90 21.47 -13.27
N VAL A 11 21.82 21.42 -14.04
CA VAL A 11 20.47 21.61 -13.50
C VAL A 11 20.32 20.69 -12.29
N PRO A 12 19.76 21.14 -11.16
CA PRO A 12 19.48 20.25 -10.05
C PRO A 12 18.63 19.10 -10.61
N HIS A 13 19.21 17.90 -10.66
CA HIS A 13 18.43 16.73 -10.96
C HIS A 13 17.32 16.69 -9.92
N PRO A 14 16.03 16.59 -10.32
CA PRO A 14 14.97 16.42 -9.35
C PRO A 14 15.38 15.27 -8.44
N ALA A 15 15.22 15.49 -7.12
CA ALA A 15 15.62 14.55 -6.08
C ALA A 15 15.35 13.12 -6.55
N PRO A 16 16.29 12.16 -6.37
CA PRO A 16 16.14 10.80 -6.87
C PRO A 16 14.74 10.34 -6.49
N CYS A 17 13.92 10.08 -7.50
CA CYS A 17 12.52 9.75 -7.32
C CYS A 17 12.44 8.71 -6.22
N ALA A 18 11.87 9.11 -5.07
CA ALA A 18 11.88 8.29 -3.86
C ALA A 18 11.45 6.89 -4.27
N LYS A 19 12.26 5.88 -3.93
CA LYS A 19 12.00 4.50 -4.34
C LYS A 19 10.55 4.19 -3.96
N GLY A 20 9.73 3.78 -4.93
CA GLY A 20 8.31 3.48 -4.74
C GLY A 20 8.10 2.22 -3.92
N ILE A 21 8.58 2.22 -2.68
CA ILE A 21 8.47 1.12 -1.73
C ILE A 21 7.19 1.35 -0.94
N TYR A 22 6.35 0.34 -0.86
CA TYR A 22 5.08 0.39 -0.15
C TYR A 22 4.94 -0.85 0.73
N GLU A 23 4.10 -0.75 1.76
CA GLU A 23 3.64 -1.87 2.57
C GLU A 23 2.12 -1.95 2.60
N VAL A 24 1.59 -3.16 2.64
CA VAL A 24 0.17 -3.40 2.86
C VAL A 24 -0.17 -2.99 4.29
N VAL A 25 -1.14 -2.09 4.42
CA VAL A 25 -1.67 -1.65 5.73
C VAL A 25 -3.09 -2.12 5.98
N SER A 26 -3.85 -2.40 4.92
CA SER A 26 -5.16 -3.05 5.03
C SER A 26 -5.55 -3.75 3.73
N PHE A 27 -6.52 -4.64 3.81
CA PHE A 27 -7.19 -5.21 2.64
C PHE A 27 -8.63 -5.60 2.96
N LEU A 28 -9.48 -5.65 1.95
CA LEU A 28 -10.85 -6.17 2.03
C LEU A 28 -10.89 -7.56 1.40
N SER A 29 -11.52 -8.52 2.05
CA SER A 29 -11.82 -9.83 1.48
C SER A 29 -13.30 -9.94 1.17
N HIS A 30 -13.65 -10.48 0.00
CA HIS A 30 -15.01 -10.90 -0.33
C HIS A 30 -15.18 -12.37 0.04
N VAL A 31 -16.16 -12.67 0.89
CA VAL A 31 -16.52 -14.02 1.30
C VAL A 31 -17.85 -14.37 0.64
N GLY A 32 -17.78 -15.02 -0.51
CA GLY A 32 -18.95 -15.46 -1.25
C GLY A 32 -18.56 -16.32 -2.44
N ALA A 33 -19.51 -17.10 -2.95
CA ALA A 33 -19.28 -17.96 -4.11
C ALA A 33 -19.42 -17.22 -5.46
N THR A 34 -20.00 -16.02 -5.47
CA THR A 34 -20.29 -15.27 -6.70
C THR A 34 -19.90 -13.81 -6.55
N ALA A 35 -19.56 -13.14 -7.65
CA ALA A 35 -19.27 -11.70 -7.62
C ALA A 35 -20.49 -10.85 -7.21
N ASN A 36 -21.70 -11.36 -7.43
CA ASN A 36 -22.96 -10.65 -7.19
C ASN A 36 -23.50 -10.79 -5.76
N SER A 37 -22.96 -11.73 -4.97
CA SER A 37 -23.40 -11.97 -3.60
C SER A 37 -22.27 -12.53 -2.73
N GLY A 38 -22.08 -11.91 -1.59
CA GLY A 38 -21.16 -12.34 -0.54
C GLY A 38 -21.05 -11.28 0.54
N HIS A 39 -20.09 -11.47 1.44
CA HIS A 39 -19.88 -10.63 2.61
C HIS A 39 -18.48 -10.04 2.61
N TYR A 40 -18.34 -8.75 2.91
CA TYR A 40 -17.04 -8.09 2.94
C TYR A 40 -16.50 -8.00 4.36
N LEU A 41 -15.26 -8.45 4.54
CA LEU A 41 -14.51 -8.24 5.77
C LEU A 41 -13.35 -7.31 5.49
N CYS A 42 -13.04 -6.44 6.46
CA CYS A 42 -11.89 -5.54 6.38
C CYS A 42 -10.81 -6.02 7.36
N HIS A 43 -9.59 -6.16 6.86
CA HIS A 43 -8.42 -6.54 7.65
C HIS A 43 -7.48 -5.34 7.71
N ILE A 44 -7.18 -4.84 8.92
CA ILE A 44 -6.33 -3.67 9.12
C ILE A 44 -5.16 -4.05 10.01
N LYS A 45 -3.94 -3.70 9.59
CA LYS A 45 -2.74 -3.83 10.42
C LYS A 45 -2.58 -2.60 11.31
N ARG A 46 -2.79 -2.75 12.62
CA ARG A 46 -2.55 -1.70 13.62
C ARG A 46 -1.45 -2.13 14.58
N ASN A 47 -0.45 -1.29 14.76
CA ASN A 47 0.69 -1.54 15.67
C ASN A 47 1.35 -2.92 15.46
N GLY A 48 1.46 -3.36 14.20
CA GLY A 48 2.04 -4.65 13.85
C GLY A 48 1.08 -5.85 13.95
N GLN A 49 -0.10 -5.69 14.56
CA GLN A 49 -1.11 -6.73 14.71
C GLN A 49 -2.25 -6.56 13.71
N TRP A 50 -2.77 -7.66 13.18
CA TRP A 50 -3.94 -7.61 12.30
C TRP A 50 -5.23 -7.65 13.11
N VAL A 51 -6.19 -6.85 12.67
CA VAL A 51 -7.54 -6.82 13.23
C VAL A 51 -8.53 -6.97 12.08
N THR A 52 -9.41 -7.95 12.23
CA THR A 52 -10.51 -8.22 11.30
C THR A 52 -11.77 -7.51 11.80
N PHE A 53 -12.36 -6.71 10.93
CA PHE A 53 -13.62 -6.02 11.14
C PHE A 53 -14.69 -6.72 10.29
N ASN A 54 -15.67 -7.30 10.97
CA ASN A 54 -16.81 -8.01 10.42
C ASN A 54 -18.08 -7.39 11.00
N ASP A 55 -18.59 -6.33 10.35
CA ASP A 55 -19.70 -5.51 10.84
C ASP A 55 -19.52 -5.07 12.31
N SER A 56 -20.33 -5.59 13.23
CA SER A 56 -20.25 -5.31 14.66
C SER A 56 -19.18 -6.12 15.40
N GLN A 57 -18.60 -7.13 14.77
CA GLN A 57 -17.59 -8.00 15.36
C GLN A 57 -16.19 -7.52 14.99
N VAL A 58 -15.33 -7.37 16.00
CA VAL A 58 -13.94 -6.94 15.83
C VAL A 58 -13.04 -7.97 16.53
N THR A 59 -12.14 -8.58 15.77
CA THR A 59 -11.30 -9.68 16.27
C THR A 59 -9.84 -9.46 15.92
N ALA A 60 -8.95 -9.59 16.90
CA ALA A 60 -7.51 -9.64 16.66
C ALA A 60 -7.13 -10.98 16.03
N CYS A 61 -6.37 -10.95 14.93
CA CYS A 61 -5.93 -12.14 14.22
C CYS A 61 -4.41 -12.11 14.04
N ASN A 62 -3.73 -13.21 14.32
CA ASN A 62 -2.30 -13.33 14.05
C ASN A 62 -2.02 -13.73 12.59
N ASN A 63 -2.98 -14.37 11.94
CA ASN A 63 -2.88 -14.82 10.56
C ASN A 63 -4.15 -14.43 9.81
N VAL A 64 -4.03 -13.51 8.85
CA VAL A 64 -5.13 -13.07 7.99
C VAL A 64 -4.87 -13.57 6.56
N PRO A 65 -5.92 -13.87 5.76
CA PRO A 65 -5.76 -14.45 4.43
C PRO A 65 -5.35 -13.38 3.42
N LEU A 66 -4.10 -12.91 3.52
CA LEU A 66 -3.54 -11.84 2.67
C LEU A 66 -3.62 -12.16 1.18
N ASP A 67 -3.65 -13.43 0.77
CA ASP A 67 -3.75 -13.82 -0.65
C ASP A 67 -5.20 -13.84 -1.18
N ALA A 68 -6.20 -13.71 -0.30
CA ALA A 68 -7.62 -13.72 -0.65
C ALA A 68 -8.26 -12.32 -0.57
N GLY A 69 -7.46 -11.26 -0.67
CA GLY A 69 -7.94 -9.89 -0.70
C GLY A 69 -8.49 -9.52 -2.08
N TYR A 70 -9.59 -8.78 -2.09
CA TYR A 70 -10.18 -8.20 -3.28
C TYR A 70 -9.63 -6.78 -3.53
N PHE A 71 -9.50 -5.98 -2.48
CA PHE A 71 -8.89 -4.65 -2.53
C PHE A 71 -7.80 -4.51 -1.47
N TYR A 72 -6.66 -3.92 -1.85
CA TYR A 72 -5.52 -3.71 -0.96
C TYR A 72 -5.21 -2.23 -0.82
N LEU A 73 -4.88 -1.81 0.39
CA LEU A 73 -4.37 -0.48 0.67
C LEU A 73 -2.88 -0.58 1.00
N PHE A 74 -2.09 0.14 0.22
CA PHE A 74 -0.65 0.24 0.35
C PHE A 74 -0.27 1.62 0.88
N LYS A 75 0.52 1.65 1.96
CA LYS A 75 1.15 2.87 2.47
C LYS A 75 2.57 2.95 1.96
N ARG A 76 2.98 4.10 1.44
CA ARG A 76 4.36 4.33 1.03
C ARG A 76 5.27 4.21 2.26
N LYS A 77 6.38 3.48 2.12
CA LYS A 77 7.51 3.55 3.03
C LYS A 77 8.33 4.75 2.61
N ASP A 78 8.37 5.76 3.47
CA ASP A 78 9.29 6.90 3.30
C ASP A 78 10.74 6.48 3.53
#